data_AF-A0AAD7YDJ9-F1
#
_entry.id   AF-A0AAD7YDJ9-F1
#
_cell.length_a   1.000
_cell.length_b   1.000
_cell.length_c   1.000
_cell.angle_alpha   90.00
_cell.angle_beta   90.00
_cell.angle_gamma   90.00
#
_symmetry.space_group_name_H-M   'P 1'
#
loop_
_entity.id
_entity.type
_entity.pdbx_description
1 polymer ?
#
loop_
_entity_poly.entity_id
_entity_poly.type
_entity_poly.pdbx_seq_one_letter_code
_entity_poly.pdbx_strand_id
1 'polypeptide(L)'
;MKPVTNFKEWKFRDTPNYAALPIDENPEYNVPMAVKDAVFSKVPTEPLAGKLHLVCASDDALTEILDLDPAVAETEEFINFVAGSYLPEGGLTVSHRYGGYQFGHWADQLGDGRAHILGEYVNSKGESWQPQLKGSGETPYSRFGDGRAVLRSSIREMVASEACYYLGMPTTRAAALVVSDDHKVWRDKTYSGRARQERAAIVMRLARAWYRIGSLEILVKRKEPHTLKTLVDFIIKHHFPEIEKSEGDKYVKWYSEVAHRNLDMVATWQGVGFTHGVLNTDNVSLLGLTIDYGPYGFIDHYYHHYVPNTSDDIGRYAFNRQPEILVWNLNKLAEAMEPILSEQQKQEIKDIQATLEDYVKTKVLKTYLLKLGLKEIKDGDEKFVEDLLEMMQLKMADFTATFRQLAEVRPQELTDKSVLETKWSLKKLSEAPNWDKWAQQYSIRLNKENLSEDERIAQMIKVNPVYVPRNWILEEAIKDAENNDFEKVRHLMKIFKNPYEVDEEAEKRGYSAQPPSWSYGLKLSCSS
;
A
#
# COMPACT_ATOMS: atom_id res chain seq x y z
N MET A 1 3.98 26.60 -10.86
CA MET A 1 3.59 26.63 -12.28
C MET A 1 2.06 26.60 -12.33
N LYS A 2 1.38 27.16 -13.34
CA LYS A 2 -0.08 27.00 -13.45
C LYS A 2 -0.39 25.55 -13.81
N PRO A 3 -1.43 24.91 -13.22
CA PRO A 3 -1.85 23.57 -13.63
C PRO A 3 -2.17 23.54 -15.13
N VAL A 4 -1.84 22.42 -15.78
CA VAL A 4 -2.18 22.15 -17.17
C VAL A 4 -3.68 21.92 -17.25
N THR A 5 -4.40 22.78 -17.98
CA THR A 5 -5.85 22.71 -18.18
C THR A 5 -6.24 22.02 -19.49
N ASN A 6 -5.30 21.87 -20.42
CA ASN A 6 -5.48 21.19 -21.69
C ASN A 6 -4.58 19.95 -21.73
N PHE A 7 -5.18 18.77 -21.60
CA PHE A 7 -4.41 17.51 -21.50
C PHE A 7 -3.53 17.23 -22.72
N LYS A 8 -3.83 17.80 -23.89
CA LYS A 8 -3.00 17.64 -25.10
C LYS A 8 -1.61 18.29 -24.98
N GLU A 9 -1.43 19.20 -24.04
CA GLU A 9 -0.14 19.82 -23.73
C GLU A 9 0.67 19.02 -22.70
N TRP A 10 0.02 18.06 -22.04
CA TRP A 10 0.66 17.18 -21.07
C TRP A 10 1.50 16.12 -21.80
N LYS A 11 2.76 16.00 -21.41
CA LYS A 11 3.72 15.09 -22.07
C LYS A 11 4.66 14.45 -21.08
N PHE A 12 5.13 13.27 -21.43
CA PHE A 12 6.21 12.62 -20.70
C PHE A 12 7.55 13.30 -21.00
N ARG A 13 8.57 12.98 -20.19
CA ARG A 13 9.96 13.25 -20.53
C ARG A 13 10.28 12.62 -21.88
N ASP A 14 10.95 13.39 -22.74
CA ASP A 14 11.51 12.84 -23.97
C ASP A 14 12.62 11.83 -23.62
N THR A 15 12.33 10.56 -23.87
CA THR A 15 13.05 9.38 -23.37
C THR A 15 13.03 9.22 -21.83
N PRO A 16 12.27 8.26 -21.28
CA PRO A 16 12.28 8.00 -19.84
C PRO A 16 13.61 7.36 -19.41
N ASN A 17 14.02 7.58 -18.16
CA ASN A 17 15.30 7.03 -17.65
C ASN A 17 15.41 5.51 -17.84
N TYR A 18 14.32 4.77 -17.62
CA TYR A 18 14.33 3.31 -17.71
C TYR A 18 14.57 2.78 -19.13
N ALA A 19 14.53 3.63 -20.16
CA ALA A 19 14.95 3.27 -21.53
C ALA A 19 16.45 2.90 -21.60
N ALA A 20 17.25 3.27 -20.60
CA ALA A 20 18.65 2.85 -20.48
C ALA A 20 18.83 1.40 -19.99
N LEU A 21 17.77 0.78 -19.47
CA LEU A 21 17.79 -0.62 -19.04
C LEU A 21 17.49 -1.55 -20.22
N PRO A 22 17.93 -2.82 -20.18
CA PRO A 22 17.59 -3.80 -21.21
C PRO A 22 16.07 -3.97 -21.37
N ILE A 23 15.57 -3.73 -22.59
CA ILE A 23 14.16 -3.87 -22.97
C ILE A 23 14.06 -4.95 -24.04
N ASP A 24 13.23 -5.96 -23.79
CA ASP A 24 12.81 -6.95 -24.77
C ASP A 24 11.82 -6.31 -25.76
N GLU A 25 12.13 -6.38 -27.05
CA GLU A 25 11.35 -5.77 -28.13
C GLU A 25 10.53 -6.80 -28.94
N ASN A 26 10.30 -7.99 -28.39
CA ASN A 26 9.51 -9.01 -29.07
C ASN A 26 8.09 -8.48 -29.38
N PRO A 27 7.67 -8.43 -30.66
CA PRO A 27 6.35 -7.92 -31.03
C PRO A 27 5.19 -8.84 -30.61
N GLU A 28 5.44 -10.12 -30.30
CA GLU A 28 4.43 -11.07 -29.80
C GLU A 28 4.15 -10.87 -28.30
N TYR A 29 3.76 -9.66 -27.94
CA TYR A 29 3.61 -9.24 -26.54
C TYR A 29 2.50 -9.97 -25.79
N ASN A 30 1.48 -10.49 -26.47
CA ASN A 30 0.34 -11.17 -25.87
C ASN A 30 0.55 -12.68 -25.72
N VAL A 31 1.74 -13.19 -26.04
CA VAL A 31 2.10 -14.59 -25.83
C VAL A 31 2.91 -14.70 -24.54
N PRO A 32 2.44 -15.47 -23.53
CA PRO A 32 3.20 -15.68 -22.31
C PRO A 32 4.56 -16.34 -22.60
N MET A 33 5.66 -15.71 -22.17
CA MET A 33 7.02 -16.16 -22.49
C MET A 33 7.98 -16.02 -21.31
N ALA A 34 8.95 -16.94 -21.23
CA ALA A 34 10.07 -16.85 -20.30
C ALA A 34 11.14 -15.88 -20.84
N VAL A 35 10.88 -14.59 -20.72
CA VAL A 35 11.79 -13.49 -21.10
C VAL A 35 13.15 -13.65 -20.39
N LYS A 36 14.23 -13.31 -21.08
CA LYS A 36 15.62 -13.37 -20.59
C LYS A 36 16.40 -12.14 -20.99
N ASP A 37 17.46 -11.84 -20.26
CA ASP A 37 18.42 -10.77 -20.55
C ASP A 37 17.77 -9.36 -20.69
N ALA A 38 16.59 -9.19 -20.10
CA ALA A 38 15.80 -7.96 -20.12
C ALA A 38 15.27 -7.63 -18.72
N VAL A 39 15.08 -6.34 -18.43
CA VAL A 39 14.37 -5.85 -17.24
C VAL A 39 12.91 -5.60 -17.58
N PHE A 40 12.63 -5.12 -18.78
CA PHE A 40 11.27 -4.82 -19.24
C PHE A 40 11.00 -5.50 -20.59
N SER A 41 9.72 -5.68 -20.92
CA SER A 41 9.28 -5.89 -22.30
C SER A 41 8.54 -4.65 -22.79
N LYS A 42 8.81 -4.23 -24.02
CA LYS A 42 8.04 -3.19 -24.69
C LYS A 42 6.69 -3.76 -25.11
N VAL A 43 5.61 -3.15 -24.62
CA VAL A 43 4.25 -3.66 -24.81
C VAL A 43 3.29 -2.51 -25.08
N PRO A 44 2.34 -2.62 -26.03
CA PRO A 44 1.28 -1.64 -26.17
C PRO A 44 0.22 -1.84 -25.07
N THR A 45 -0.60 -0.83 -24.82
CA THR A 45 -1.84 -1.01 -24.05
C THR A 45 -2.94 -1.54 -24.94
N GLU A 46 -3.86 -2.28 -24.36
CA GLU A 46 -5.13 -2.65 -24.98
C GLU A 46 -6.26 -1.85 -24.33
N PRO A 47 -6.92 -0.93 -25.06
CA PRO A 47 -7.91 -0.05 -24.46
C PRO A 47 -9.14 -0.78 -23.92
N LEU A 48 -9.83 -0.16 -22.97
CA LEU A 48 -11.21 -0.54 -22.65
C LEU A 48 -12.12 -0.25 -23.85
N ALA A 49 -13.03 -1.17 -24.14
CA ALA A 49 -14.00 -1.02 -25.22
C ALA A 49 -15.33 -0.47 -24.69
N GLY A 50 -16.15 0.11 -25.57
CA GLY A 50 -17.51 0.53 -25.25
C GLY A 50 -17.61 1.85 -24.48
N LYS A 51 -18.72 2.05 -23.77
CA LYS A 51 -18.99 3.30 -23.04
C LYS A 51 -18.16 3.36 -21.76
N LEU A 52 -17.32 4.39 -21.67
CA LEU A 52 -16.42 4.65 -20.55
C LEU A 52 -17.03 5.62 -19.54
N HIS A 53 -16.73 5.40 -18.26
CA HIS A 53 -17.09 6.31 -17.17
C HIS A 53 -15.90 6.55 -16.25
N LEU A 54 -15.70 7.80 -15.85
CA LEU A 54 -14.84 8.13 -14.72
C LEU A 54 -15.56 7.78 -13.41
N VAL A 55 -15.03 6.79 -12.69
CA VAL A 55 -15.54 6.42 -11.37
C VAL A 55 -15.18 7.52 -10.37
N CYS A 56 -13.89 7.82 -10.27
CA CYS A 56 -13.34 8.89 -9.43
C CYS A 56 -11.91 9.24 -9.84
N ALA A 57 -11.43 10.38 -9.35
CA ALA A 57 -10.04 10.82 -9.46
C ALA A 57 -9.55 11.37 -8.11
N SER A 58 -8.24 11.42 -7.91
CA SER A 58 -7.61 12.07 -6.76
C SER A 58 -7.10 13.45 -7.18
N ASP A 59 -7.74 14.52 -6.70
CA ASP A 59 -7.34 15.89 -7.05
C ASP A 59 -5.88 16.15 -6.69
N ASP A 60 -5.42 15.65 -5.54
CA ASP A 60 -4.07 15.86 -5.05
C ASP A 60 -3.05 15.10 -5.91
N ALA A 61 -3.39 13.89 -6.39
CA ALA A 61 -2.54 13.19 -7.34
C ALA A 61 -2.49 13.92 -8.70
N LEU A 62 -3.61 14.48 -9.17
CA LEU A 62 -3.63 15.26 -10.39
C LEU A 62 -2.81 16.55 -10.26
N THR A 63 -3.03 17.31 -9.19
CA THR A 63 -2.44 18.64 -8.99
C THR A 63 -0.99 18.59 -8.50
N GLU A 64 -0.68 17.77 -7.50
CA GLU A 64 0.64 17.77 -6.84
C GLU A 64 1.67 16.86 -7.50
N ILE A 65 1.23 15.89 -8.30
CA ILE A 65 2.08 14.91 -8.99
C ILE A 65 2.07 15.10 -10.49
N LEU A 66 0.90 15.27 -11.12
CA LEU A 66 0.77 15.35 -12.58
C LEU A 66 0.69 16.79 -13.11
N ASP A 67 0.66 17.79 -12.22
CA ASP A 67 0.43 19.21 -12.53
C ASP A 67 -0.81 19.46 -13.39
N LEU A 68 -1.85 18.63 -13.24
CA LEU A 68 -3.11 18.73 -13.97
C LEU A 68 -4.15 19.50 -13.14
N ASP A 69 -4.93 20.35 -13.79
CA ASP A 69 -6.14 20.90 -13.19
C ASP A 69 -7.16 19.76 -12.94
N PRO A 70 -7.82 19.68 -11.77
CA PRO A 70 -8.77 18.60 -11.49
C PRO A 70 -9.89 18.46 -12.53
N ALA A 71 -10.30 19.56 -13.18
CA ALA A 71 -11.33 19.53 -14.23
C ALA A 71 -10.88 18.73 -15.47
N VAL A 72 -9.58 18.53 -15.68
CA VAL A 72 -9.05 17.68 -16.76
C VAL A 72 -9.53 16.23 -16.61
N ALA A 73 -9.74 15.75 -15.39
CA ALA A 73 -10.15 14.36 -15.14
C ALA A 73 -11.46 13.98 -15.85
N GLU A 74 -12.36 14.96 -16.01
CA GLU A 74 -13.69 14.78 -16.62
C GLU A 74 -13.67 14.94 -18.15
N THR A 75 -12.51 15.27 -18.74
CA THR A 75 -12.39 15.40 -20.20
C THR A 75 -12.36 14.04 -20.89
N GLU A 76 -12.92 13.98 -22.09
CA GLU A 76 -12.91 12.77 -22.90
C GLU A 76 -11.48 12.32 -23.23
N GLU A 77 -10.57 13.25 -23.47
CA GLU A 77 -9.16 12.97 -23.71
C GLU A 77 -8.46 12.30 -22.54
N PHE A 78 -8.69 12.75 -21.30
CA PHE A 78 -8.08 12.15 -20.12
C PHE A 78 -8.68 10.77 -19.82
N ILE A 79 -10.00 10.63 -19.94
CA ILE A 79 -10.68 9.35 -19.74
C ILE A 79 -10.17 8.32 -20.75
N ASN A 80 -10.02 8.69 -22.02
CA ASN A 80 -9.45 7.81 -23.05
C ASN A 80 -7.98 7.46 -22.78
N PHE A 81 -7.18 8.39 -22.26
CA PHE A 81 -5.81 8.11 -21.86
C PHE A 81 -5.75 7.07 -20.74
N VAL A 82 -6.52 7.26 -19.67
CA VAL A 82 -6.59 6.31 -18.55
C VAL A 82 -7.17 4.96 -19.00
N ALA A 83 -8.08 4.97 -19.97
CA ALA A 83 -8.62 3.75 -20.58
C ALA A 83 -7.62 3.02 -21.49
N GLY A 84 -6.42 3.56 -21.71
CA GLY A 84 -5.35 2.95 -22.49
C GLY A 84 -5.48 3.16 -24.02
N SER A 85 -6.25 4.15 -24.46
CA SER A 85 -6.56 4.37 -25.89
C SER A 85 -5.43 5.02 -26.69
N TYR A 86 -4.55 5.77 -26.03
CA TYR A 86 -3.40 6.40 -26.69
C TYR A 86 -2.31 6.72 -25.67
N LEU A 87 -1.12 7.03 -26.20
CA LEU A 87 0.04 7.39 -25.41
C LEU A 87 0.47 8.84 -25.74
N PRO A 88 0.51 9.75 -24.75
CA PRO A 88 1.06 11.10 -24.90
C PRO A 88 2.52 11.11 -25.39
N GLU A 89 2.93 12.25 -25.94
CA GLU A 89 4.30 12.48 -26.44
C GLU A 89 5.36 12.13 -25.38
N GLY A 90 6.46 11.50 -25.82
CA GLY A 90 7.55 11.04 -24.97
C GLY A 90 7.30 9.71 -24.25
N GLY A 91 6.09 9.15 -24.31
CA GLY A 91 5.76 7.88 -23.68
C GLY A 91 6.52 6.69 -24.27
N LEU A 92 6.84 5.71 -23.41
CA LEU A 92 7.43 4.43 -23.78
C LEU A 92 6.78 3.35 -22.93
N THR A 93 5.76 2.69 -23.47
CA THR A 93 5.01 1.69 -22.72
C THR A 93 5.80 0.40 -22.54
N VAL A 94 5.97 -0.03 -21.28
CA VAL A 94 6.68 -1.24 -20.90
C VAL A 94 5.97 -2.01 -19.78
N SER A 95 6.22 -3.31 -19.70
CA SER A 95 5.82 -4.17 -18.58
C SER A 95 7.07 -4.73 -17.91
N HIS A 96 7.10 -4.73 -16.58
CA HIS A 96 8.26 -5.11 -15.79
C HIS A 96 8.39 -6.62 -15.64
N ARG A 97 9.56 -7.18 -15.94
CA ARG A 97 9.92 -8.55 -15.60
C ARG A 97 10.40 -8.64 -14.16
N TYR A 98 9.80 -9.53 -13.39
CA TYR A 98 10.28 -9.89 -12.06
C TYR A 98 9.91 -11.34 -11.76
N GLY A 99 10.52 -11.90 -10.71
CA GLY A 99 10.13 -13.17 -10.12
C GLY A 99 9.71 -12.95 -8.67
N GLY A 100 9.62 -14.00 -7.88
CA GLY A 100 9.37 -13.81 -6.45
C GLY A 100 9.18 -15.11 -5.68
N TYR A 101 9.37 -15.02 -4.37
CA TYR A 101 8.95 -16.05 -3.42
C TYR A 101 7.51 -15.76 -2.99
N GLN A 102 6.60 -16.60 -3.48
CA GLN A 102 5.19 -16.56 -3.11
C GLN A 102 4.93 -17.55 -1.98
N PHE A 103 4.42 -17.07 -0.84
CA PHE A 103 4.21 -17.88 0.36
C PHE A 103 5.47 -18.64 0.84
N GLY A 104 6.66 -18.08 0.57
CA GLY A 104 7.95 -18.69 0.93
C GLY A 104 8.52 -19.66 -0.11
N HIS A 105 7.83 -19.89 -1.23
CA HIS A 105 8.28 -20.76 -2.31
C HIS A 105 8.61 -19.95 -3.56
N TRP A 106 9.72 -20.28 -4.24
CA TRP A 106 10.08 -19.62 -5.50
C TRP A 106 9.04 -19.92 -6.58
N ALA A 107 8.44 -18.88 -7.15
CA ALA A 107 7.34 -18.97 -8.11
C ALA A 107 7.78 -18.81 -9.58
N ASP A 108 9.08 -18.86 -9.84
CA ASP A 108 9.69 -18.57 -11.14
C ASP A 108 9.33 -17.15 -11.65
N GLN A 109 9.30 -16.97 -12.97
CA GLN A 109 9.03 -15.68 -13.58
C GLN A 109 7.56 -15.30 -13.39
N LEU A 110 7.39 -14.12 -12.81
CA LEU A 110 6.15 -13.39 -12.68
C LEU A 110 6.19 -12.25 -13.70
N GLY A 111 6.13 -11.00 -13.24
CA GLY A 111 6.11 -9.81 -14.06
C GLY A 111 4.76 -9.09 -14.02
N ASP A 112 4.72 -7.89 -14.59
CA ASP A 112 3.53 -7.07 -14.70
C ASP A 112 2.53 -7.69 -15.68
N GLY A 113 1.83 -8.75 -15.26
CA GLY A 113 0.92 -9.54 -16.10
C GLY A 113 -0.36 -8.84 -16.55
N ARG A 114 -0.58 -7.60 -16.14
CA ARG A 114 -1.75 -6.76 -16.46
C ARG A 114 -1.49 -5.29 -16.17
N ALA A 115 -0.22 -4.89 -16.15
CA ALA A 115 0.15 -3.54 -15.78
C ALA A 115 1.19 -2.99 -16.76
N HIS A 116 1.05 -1.71 -17.09
CA HIS A 116 1.82 -1.05 -18.14
C HIS A 116 2.34 0.27 -17.63
N ILE A 117 3.66 0.39 -17.45
CA ILE A 117 4.32 1.67 -17.19
C ILE A 117 4.30 2.44 -18.50
N LEU A 118 3.75 3.65 -18.51
CA LEU A 118 3.49 4.41 -19.74
C LEU A 118 4.67 5.28 -20.17
N GLY A 119 5.44 5.76 -19.20
CA GLY A 119 6.42 6.82 -19.41
C GLY A 119 6.99 7.29 -18.08
N GLU A 120 7.78 8.34 -18.16
CA GLU A 120 8.31 9.06 -17.00
C GLU A 120 7.86 10.52 -17.09
N TYR A 121 7.01 10.95 -16.17
CA TYR A 121 6.57 12.34 -16.04
C TYR A 121 7.46 13.08 -15.04
N VAL A 122 7.91 14.28 -15.40
CA VAL A 122 8.67 15.16 -14.49
C VAL A 122 7.77 16.31 -14.14
N ASN A 123 7.36 16.38 -12.89
CA ASN A 123 6.44 17.42 -12.46
C ASN A 123 7.16 18.78 -12.32
N SER A 124 6.39 19.82 -12.02
CA SER A 124 6.90 21.19 -11.84
C SER A 124 7.87 21.36 -10.66
N LYS A 125 7.97 20.38 -9.77
CA LYS A 125 8.94 20.30 -8.65
C LYS A 125 10.26 19.62 -9.05
N GLY A 126 10.41 19.20 -10.31
CA GLY A 126 11.59 18.48 -10.81
C GLY A 126 11.62 17.00 -10.42
N GLU A 127 10.47 16.48 -10.01
CA GLU A 127 10.29 15.20 -9.36
C GLU A 127 9.80 14.18 -10.41
N SER A 128 10.49 13.04 -10.54
CA SER A 128 10.16 12.00 -11.53
C SER A 128 9.10 11.02 -11.05
N TRP A 129 8.09 10.74 -11.88
CA TRP A 129 6.98 9.83 -11.60
C TRP A 129 6.69 8.91 -12.79
N GLN A 130 6.31 7.67 -12.52
CA GLN A 130 5.98 6.65 -13.51
C GLN A 130 4.49 6.29 -13.41
N PRO A 131 3.63 6.89 -14.25
CA PRO A 131 2.25 6.45 -14.42
C PRO A 131 2.20 5.00 -14.93
N GLN A 132 1.40 4.18 -14.25
CA GLN A 132 1.16 2.80 -14.61
C GLN A 132 -0.34 2.54 -14.71
N LEU A 133 -0.80 1.98 -15.83
CA LEU A 133 -2.18 1.51 -15.97
C LEU A 133 -2.26 0.05 -15.56
N LYS A 134 -3.17 -0.29 -14.65
CA LYS A 134 -3.42 -1.68 -14.22
C LYS A 134 -4.80 -2.12 -14.72
N GLY A 135 -4.85 -3.22 -15.46
CA GLY A 135 -6.01 -3.72 -16.19
C GLY A 135 -6.01 -3.38 -17.69
N SER A 136 -4.88 -2.87 -18.21
CA SER A 136 -4.75 -2.32 -19.57
C SER A 136 -4.24 -3.31 -20.63
N GLY A 137 -4.44 -4.62 -20.44
CA GLY A 137 -4.20 -5.62 -21.49
C GLY A 137 -3.22 -6.73 -21.12
N GLU A 138 -3.06 -7.67 -22.05
CA GLU A 138 -2.12 -8.78 -21.90
C GLU A 138 -0.66 -8.34 -22.13
N THR A 139 0.26 -9.12 -21.58
CA THR A 139 1.71 -8.93 -21.63
C THR A 139 2.38 -10.31 -21.68
N PRO A 140 3.70 -10.38 -21.92
CA PRO A 140 4.42 -11.66 -21.86
C PRO A 140 4.38 -12.30 -20.45
N TYR A 141 3.94 -11.56 -19.45
CA TYR A 141 3.88 -11.92 -18.05
C TYR A 141 2.47 -12.32 -17.57
N SER A 142 1.45 -12.24 -18.45
CA SER A 142 0.05 -12.50 -18.11
C SER A 142 -0.23 -13.95 -17.69
N ARG A 143 0.67 -14.89 -18.04
CA ARG A 143 0.54 -16.33 -17.75
C ARG A 143 -0.80 -16.88 -18.26
N PHE A 144 -1.75 -17.11 -17.36
CA PHE A 144 -3.08 -17.62 -17.69
C PHE A 144 -4.19 -16.57 -17.50
N GLY A 145 -3.82 -15.33 -17.13
CA GLY A 145 -4.74 -14.22 -16.95
C GLY A 145 -4.97 -13.46 -18.25
N ASP A 146 -6.10 -12.76 -18.31
CA ASP A 146 -6.57 -12.02 -19.49
C ASP A 146 -6.04 -10.56 -19.56
N GLY A 147 -5.06 -10.21 -18.72
CA GLY A 147 -4.52 -8.84 -18.70
C GLY A 147 -5.46 -7.77 -18.12
N ARG A 148 -6.63 -8.14 -17.60
CA ARG A 148 -7.66 -7.19 -17.12
C ARG A 148 -7.78 -7.15 -15.60
N ALA A 149 -8.34 -6.04 -15.13
CA ALA A 149 -8.80 -5.85 -13.77
C ALA A 149 -10.30 -5.53 -13.77
N VAL A 150 -11.01 -5.89 -12.70
CA VAL A 150 -12.44 -5.58 -12.53
C VAL A 150 -12.67 -4.33 -11.68
N LEU A 151 -13.87 -3.75 -11.80
CA LEU A 151 -14.28 -2.56 -11.05
C LEU A 151 -14.06 -2.71 -9.53
N ARG A 152 -14.46 -3.83 -8.93
CA ARG A 152 -14.37 -4.04 -7.47
C ARG A 152 -12.94 -4.09 -6.92
N SER A 153 -11.98 -4.61 -7.66
CA SER A 153 -10.56 -4.66 -7.25
C SER A 153 -9.93 -3.29 -7.47
N SER A 154 -10.30 -2.63 -8.57
CA SER A 154 -9.81 -1.29 -8.92
C SER A 154 -10.30 -0.21 -7.95
N ILE A 155 -11.56 -0.27 -7.47
CA ILE A 155 -12.06 0.64 -6.41
C ILE A 155 -11.26 0.46 -5.12
N ARG A 156 -11.01 -0.80 -4.71
CA ARG A 156 -10.25 -1.09 -3.49
C ARG A 156 -8.83 -0.52 -3.56
N GLU A 157 -8.16 -0.67 -4.70
CA GLU A 157 -6.81 -0.15 -4.90
C GLU A 157 -6.80 1.38 -4.97
N MET A 158 -7.74 2.00 -5.71
CA MET A 158 -7.86 3.45 -5.80
C MET A 158 -8.05 4.09 -4.41
N VAL A 159 -9.05 3.60 -3.66
CA VAL A 159 -9.39 4.17 -2.34
C VAL A 159 -8.29 3.90 -1.32
N ALA A 160 -7.73 2.68 -1.26
CA ALA A 160 -6.69 2.40 -0.27
C ALA A 160 -5.36 3.07 -0.57
N SER A 161 -4.96 3.22 -1.83
CA SER A 161 -3.73 3.94 -2.19
C SER A 161 -3.75 5.36 -1.61
N GLU A 162 -4.86 6.07 -1.83
CA GLU A 162 -4.99 7.44 -1.34
C GLU A 162 -5.24 7.50 0.17
N ALA A 163 -6.09 6.62 0.73
CA ALA A 163 -6.29 6.58 2.17
C ALA A 163 -4.99 6.28 2.95
N CYS A 164 -4.17 5.33 2.46
CA CYS A 164 -2.87 5.03 3.05
C CYS A 164 -1.93 6.25 3.00
N TYR A 165 -1.95 7.03 1.92
CA TYR A 165 -1.14 8.26 1.83
C TYR A 165 -1.52 9.27 2.91
N TYR A 166 -2.81 9.54 3.11
CA TYR A 166 -3.26 10.48 4.14
C TYR A 166 -3.17 9.93 5.57
N LEU A 167 -3.14 8.60 5.73
CA LEU A 167 -2.78 7.93 6.99
C LEU A 167 -1.27 7.98 7.29
N GLY A 168 -0.47 8.61 6.42
CA GLY A 168 0.98 8.76 6.60
C GLY A 168 1.79 7.52 6.24
N MET A 169 1.19 6.51 5.61
CA MET A 169 1.90 5.32 5.15
C MET A 169 2.66 5.64 3.85
N PRO A 170 3.95 5.28 3.74
CA PRO A 170 4.63 5.26 2.46
C PRO A 170 3.90 4.33 1.48
N THR A 171 3.42 4.87 0.36
CA THR A 171 2.58 4.12 -0.57
C THR A 171 2.64 4.65 -2.00
N THR A 172 2.29 3.81 -2.97
CA THR A 172 1.91 4.27 -4.31
C THR A 172 0.65 5.10 -4.27
N ARG A 173 0.54 6.06 -5.19
CA ARG A 173 -0.64 6.92 -5.34
C ARG A 173 -1.54 6.40 -6.45
N ALA A 174 -2.80 6.81 -6.45
CA ALA A 174 -3.74 6.48 -7.51
C ALA A 174 -4.45 7.75 -8.00
N ALA A 175 -4.36 8.01 -9.30
CA ALA A 175 -4.81 9.27 -9.88
C ALA A 175 -6.24 9.22 -10.40
N ALA A 176 -6.63 8.13 -11.07
CA ALA A 176 -7.94 8.00 -11.66
C ALA A 176 -8.35 6.54 -11.85
N LEU A 177 -9.65 6.31 -11.85
CA LEU A 177 -10.27 5.02 -12.12
C LEU A 177 -11.34 5.17 -13.21
N VAL A 178 -11.16 4.45 -14.31
CA VAL A 178 -12.11 4.38 -15.42
C VAL A 178 -12.69 2.97 -15.54
N VAL A 179 -13.99 2.88 -15.82
CA VAL A 179 -14.71 1.62 -16.01
C VAL A 179 -15.46 1.61 -17.34
N SER A 180 -15.60 0.43 -17.93
CA SER A 180 -16.45 0.21 -19.10
C SER A 180 -17.80 -0.43 -18.73
N ASP A 181 -18.87 0.01 -19.39
CA ASP A 181 -20.17 -0.67 -19.35
C ASP A 181 -20.13 -2.01 -20.09
N ASP A 182 -19.47 -2.05 -21.25
CA ASP A 182 -19.59 -3.14 -22.23
C ASP A 182 -18.47 -4.17 -22.15
N HIS A 183 -17.27 -3.76 -21.74
CA HIS A 183 -16.13 -4.66 -21.63
C HIS A 183 -16.27 -5.50 -20.35
N LYS A 184 -16.70 -6.76 -20.50
CA LYS A 184 -16.86 -7.72 -19.41
C LYS A 184 -15.77 -8.78 -19.41
N VAL A 185 -15.36 -9.22 -18.22
CA VAL A 185 -14.38 -10.29 -18.04
C VAL A 185 -14.87 -11.32 -17.03
N TRP A 186 -14.50 -12.59 -17.21
CA TRP A 186 -14.92 -13.65 -16.30
C TRP A 186 -14.06 -13.68 -15.04
N ARG A 187 -14.70 -13.65 -13.87
CA ARG A 187 -14.01 -13.81 -12.59
C ARG A 187 -14.78 -14.74 -11.68
N ASP A 188 -14.04 -15.52 -10.91
CA ASP A 188 -14.56 -16.25 -9.77
C ASP A 188 -14.10 -15.54 -8.49
N LYS A 189 -15.00 -14.76 -7.87
CA LYS A 189 -14.68 -13.92 -6.69
C LYS A 189 -14.24 -14.78 -5.50
N THR A 190 -14.72 -16.00 -5.37
CA THR A 190 -14.53 -16.86 -4.19
C THR A 190 -13.81 -18.17 -4.51
N TYR A 191 -13.25 -18.33 -5.72
CA TYR A 191 -12.65 -19.58 -6.20
C TYR A 191 -13.58 -20.80 -6.03
N SER A 192 -14.88 -20.61 -6.22
CA SER A 192 -15.92 -21.63 -6.01
C SER A 192 -16.22 -22.50 -7.24
N GLY A 193 -15.55 -22.24 -8.36
CA GLY A 193 -15.89 -22.74 -9.69
C GLY A 193 -17.05 -21.99 -10.36
N ARG A 194 -17.60 -20.93 -9.74
CA ARG A 194 -18.77 -20.18 -10.23
C ARG A 194 -18.35 -18.80 -10.75
N ALA A 195 -17.74 -18.78 -11.93
CA ALA A 195 -17.36 -17.54 -12.58
C ALA A 195 -18.59 -16.72 -12.99
N ARG A 196 -18.49 -15.40 -12.87
CA ARG A 196 -19.48 -14.42 -13.36
C ARG A 196 -18.79 -13.32 -14.17
N GLN A 197 -19.56 -12.62 -14.98
CA GLN A 197 -19.05 -11.49 -15.75
C GLN A 197 -18.89 -10.24 -14.87
N GLU A 198 -17.63 -9.90 -14.65
CA GLU A 198 -17.00 -8.68 -14.14
C GLU A 198 -17.11 -7.49 -15.10
N ARG A 199 -17.34 -6.24 -14.68
CA ARG A 199 -16.99 -5.07 -15.51
C ARG A 199 -15.49 -4.83 -15.47
N ALA A 200 -14.85 -4.70 -16.63
CA ALA A 200 -13.45 -4.34 -16.73
C ALA A 200 -13.25 -2.86 -16.37
N ALA A 201 -12.18 -2.58 -15.62
CA ALA A 201 -11.79 -1.25 -15.19
C ALA A 201 -10.27 -1.10 -15.25
N ILE A 202 -9.80 0.14 -15.35
CA ILE A 202 -8.38 0.50 -15.29
C ILE A 202 -8.18 1.55 -14.21
N VAL A 203 -7.25 1.27 -13.30
CA VAL A 203 -6.74 2.25 -12.34
C VAL A 203 -5.39 2.78 -12.83
N MET A 204 -5.25 4.11 -12.86
CA MET A 204 -3.97 4.78 -13.09
C MET A 204 -3.25 4.96 -11.77
N ARG A 205 -2.18 4.18 -11.59
CA ARG A 205 -1.31 4.20 -10.42
C ARG A 205 -0.10 5.09 -10.68
N LEU A 206 0.48 5.63 -9.61
CA LEU A 206 1.63 6.51 -9.65
C LEU A 206 2.66 6.10 -8.61
N ALA A 207 3.91 5.95 -9.04
CA ALA A 207 5.05 5.72 -8.17
C ALA A 207 6.29 6.43 -8.72
N ARG A 208 7.29 6.66 -7.88
CA ARG A 208 8.62 7.08 -8.34
C ARG A 208 9.28 6.01 -9.22
N ALA A 209 9.07 4.75 -8.84
CA ALA A 209 9.51 3.58 -9.55
C ALA A 209 8.74 2.34 -9.08
N TRP A 210 8.75 1.29 -9.90
CA TRP A 210 8.02 0.04 -9.66
C TRP A 210 8.94 -1.15 -9.32
N TYR A 211 10.16 -0.87 -8.84
CA TYR A 211 11.14 -1.92 -8.52
C TYR A 211 10.82 -2.65 -7.22
N ARG A 212 10.93 -3.97 -7.27
CA ARG A 212 10.57 -4.92 -6.21
C ARG A 212 11.80 -5.73 -5.83
N ILE A 213 11.80 -6.40 -4.67
CA ILE A 213 12.85 -7.41 -4.36
C ILE A 213 12.88 -8.47 -5.46
N GLY A 214 11.71 -8.93 -5.90
CA GLY A 214 11.54 -9.86 -7.01
C GLY A 214 12.18 -9.44 -8.34
N SER A 215 12.39 -8.14 -8.57
CA SER A 215 13.08 -7.61 -9.76
C SER A 215 14.54 -8.02 -9.81
N LEU A 216 15.19 -8.20 -8.65
CA LEU A 216 16.58 -8.67 -8.57
C LEU A 216 16.64 -10.19 -8.52
N GLU A 217 15.73 -10.82 -7.79
CA GLU A 217 15.71 -12.28 -7.61
C GLU A 217 15.63 -13.03 -8.93
N ILE A 218 14.84 -12.54 -9.90
CA ILE A 218 14.74 -13.18 -11.22
C ILE A 218 16.08 -13.18 -11.96
N LEU A 219 16.86 -12.09 -11.87
CA LEU A 219 18.14 -11.96 -12.55
C LEU A 219 19.16 -12.93 -11.95
N VAL A 220 19.14 -13.11 -10.63
CA VAL A 220 19.97 -14.11 -9.94
C VAL A 220 19.57 -15.53 -10.35
N LYS A 221 18.27 -15.84 -10.34
CA LYS A 221 17.77 -17.19 -10.69
C LYS A 221 18.02 -17.55 -12.14
N ARG A 222 18.10 -16.54 -13.02
CA ARG A 222 18.42 -16.70 -14.45
C ARG A 222 19.91 -16.58 -14.76
N LYS A 223 20.75 -16.34 -13.74
CA LYS A 223 22.21 -16.20 -13.84
C LYS A 223 22.62 -15.04 -14.75
N GLU A 224 21.99 -13.88 -14.56
CA GLU A 224 22.18 -12.64 -15.31
C GLU A 224 22.90 -11.55 -14.46
N PRO A 225 24.14 -11.78 -13.96
CA PRO A 225 24.80 -10.88 -13.00
C PRO A 225 25.15 -9.50 -13.58
N HIS A 226 25.36 -9.40 -14.90
CA HIS A 226 25.60 -8.12 -15.55
C HIS A 226 24.35 -7.23 -15.51
N THR A 227 23.20 -7.79 -15.92
CA THR A 227 21.90 -7.10 -15.85
C THR A 227 21.54 -6.74 -14.41
N LEU A 228 21.82 -7.62 -13.45
CA LEU A 228 21.65 -7.34 -12.01
C LEU A 228 22.44 -6.11 -11.57
N LYS A 229 23.74 -6.07 -11.88
CA LYS A 229 24.58 -4.93 -11.53
C LYS A 229 24.08 -3.64 -12.18
N THR A 230 23.75 -3.69 -13.47
CA THR A 230 23.22 -2.55 -14.23
C THR A 230 21.92 -2.03 -13.62
N LEU A 231 21.01 -2.92 -13.24
CA LEU A 231 19.75 -2.56 -12.60
C LEU A 231 19.96 -1.93 -11.22
N VAL A 232 20.81 -2.51 -10.37
CA VAL A 232 21.09 -1.96 -9.02
C VAL A 232 21.78 -0.59 -9.14
N ASP A 233 22.77 -0.46 -10.01
CA ASP A 233 23.44 0.82 -10.27
C ASP A 233 22.46 1.89 -10.76
N PHE A 234 21.56 1.52 -11.66
CA PHE A 234 20.50 2.40 -12.16
C PHE A 234 19.56 2.84 -11.03
N ILE A 235 19.08 1.90 -10.21
CA ILE A 235 18.16 2.22 -9.11
C ILE A 235 18.81 3.19 -8.13
N ILE A 236 20.06 2.94 -7.73
CA ILE A 236 20.79 3.82 -6.80
C ILE A 236 20.90 5.22 -7.39
N LYS A 237 21.37 5.33 -8.64
CA LYS A 237 21.59 6.62 -9.31
C LYS A 237 20.31 7.46 -9.41
N HIS A 238 19.19 6.85 -9.78
CA HIS A 238 17.97 7.58 -10.11
C HIS A 238 16.99 7.72 -8.93
N HIS A 239 17.08 6.86 -7.92
CA HIS A 239 16.12 6.82 -6.81
C HIS A 239 16.75 6.94 -5.42
N PHE A 240 18.08 6.88 -5.31
CA PHE A 240 18.86 7.10 -4.08
C PHE A 240 20.10 7.99 -4.34
N PRO A 241 19.96 9.16 -4.98
CA PRO A 241 21.10 9.99 -5.40
C PRO A 241 21.96 10.49 -4.23
N GLU A 242 21.43 10.52 -3.01
CA GLU A 242 22.15 10.82 -1.77
C GLU A 242 23.24 9.78 -1.46
N ILE A 243 23.02 8.52 -1.84
CA ILE A 243 23.97 7.43 -1.61
C ILE A 243 25.15 7.54 -2.58
N GLU A 244 24.87 7.82 -3.86
CA GLU A 244 25.90 7.95 -4.89
C GLU A 244 26.84 9.14 -4.64
N LYS A 245 26.34 10.22 -4.06
CA LYS A 245 27.13 11.42 -3.70
C LYS A 245 28.01 11.23 -2.47
N SER A 246 27.79 10.18 -1.69
CA SER A 246 28.51 9.95 -0.44
C SER A 246 29.82 9.19 -0.64
N GLU A 247 30.87 9.53 0.11
CA GLU A 247 32.09 8.71 0.15
C GLU A 247 31.80 7.39 0.88
N GLY A 248 32.06 6.24 0.24
CA GLY A 248 31.94 4.91 0.85
C GLY A 248 31.20 3.88 -0.01
N ASP A 249 30.77 2.78 0.63
CA ASP A 249 30.18 1.64 -0.06
C ASP A 249 28.70 1.83 -0.42
N LYS A 250 28.43 2.10 -1.69
CA LYS A 250 27.06 2.39 -2.16
C LYS A 250 26.09 1.21 -2.01
N TYR A 251 26.55 -0.05 -2.14
CA TYR A 251 25.64 -1.19 -2.09
C TYR A 251 25.21 -1.51 -0.67
N VAL A 252 26.15 -1.44 0.29
CA VAL A 252 25.86 -1.65 1.72
C VAL A 252 24.92 -0.55 2.24
N LYS A 253 25.22 0.72 1.89
CA LYS A 253 24.35 1.86 2.24
C LYS A 253 22.97 1.72 1.62
N TRP A 254 22.89 1.32 0.35
CA TRP A 254 21.61 1.10 -0.32
C TRP A 254 20.80 -0.01 0.33
N TYR A 255 21.41 -1.16 0.62
CA TYR A 255 20.75 -2.24 1.36
C TYR A 255 20.19 -1.75 2.69
N SER A 256 21.00 -1.01 3.47
CA SER A 256 20.60 -0.43 4.75
C SER A 256 19.38 0.49 4.61
N GLU A 257 19.40 1.38 3.62
CA GLU A 257 18.31 2.32 3.39
C GLU A 257 17.01 1.61 2.97
N VAL A 258 17.09 0.64 2.04
CA VAL A 258 15.92 -0.15 1.61
C VAL A 258 15.35 -0.94 2.78
N ALA A 259 16.20 -1.53 3.62
CA ALA A 259 15.79 -2.27 4.81
C ALA A 259 15.05 -1.37 5.80
N HIS A 260 15.66 -0.26 6.22
CA HIS A 260 15.05 0.62 7.21
C HIS A 260 13.76 1.29 6.70
N ARG A 261 13.68 1.69 5.43
CA ARG A 261 12.43 2.22 4.84
C ARG A 261 11.28 1.21 4.91
N ASN A 262 11.55 -0.06 4.57
CA ASN A 262 10.54 -1.12 4.63
C ASN A 262 10.13 -1.46 6.08
N LEU A 263 11.06 -1.42 7.04
CA LEU A 263 10.75 -1.66 8.45
C LEU A 263 9.98 -0.50 9.09
N ASP A 264 10.26 0.75 8.70
CA ASP A 264 9.49 1.92 9.12
C ASP A 264 8.07 1.90 8.52
N MET A 265 7.95 1.49 7.25
CA MET A 265 6.66 1.28 6.58
C MET A 265 5.82 0.23 7.32
N VAL A 266 6.35 -0.98 7.59
CA VAL A 266 5.57 -2.03 8.28
C VAL A 266 5.25 -1.65 9.73
N ALA A 267 6.10 -0.88 10.42
CA ALA A 267 5.76 -0.34 11.73
C ALA A 267 4.54 0.61 11.67
N THR A 268 4.47 1.43 10.62
CA THR A 268 3.28 2.28 10.37
C THR A 268 2.04 1.42 10.12
N TRP A 269 2.15 0.31 9.37
CA TRP A 269 1.05 -0.64 9.16
C TRP A 269 0.52 -1.21 10.48
N GLN A 270 1.42 -1.57 11.42
CA GLN A 270 1.02 -2.03 12.75
C GLN A 270 0.25 -0.93 13.51
N GLY A 271 0.67 0.33 13.39
CA GLY A 271 0.01 1.46 14.06
C GLY A 271 -1.42 1.76 13.60
N VAL A 272 -1.72 1.53 12.33
CA VAL A 272 -3.06 1.78 11.76
C VAL A 272 -3.89 0.51 11.59
N GLY A 273 -3.36 -0.65 12.01
CA GLY A 273 -4.08 -1.92 11.92
C GLY A 273 -4.21 -2.43 10.47
N PHE A 274 -3.27 -2.09 9.59
CA PHE A 274 -3.28 -2.54 8.19
C PHE A 274 -2.62 -3.91 8.04
N THR A 275 -3.30 -4.83 7.37
CA THR A 275 -2.77 -6.12 6.93
C THR A 275 -2.77 -6.21 5.41
N HIS A 276 -1.60 -6.35 4.81
CA HIS A 276 -1.44 -6.41 3.35
C HIS A 276 -2.04 -7.69 2.73
N GLY A 277 -1.92 -8.83 3.43
CA GLY A 277 -2.49 -10.12 3.02
C GLY A 277 -1.72 -10.92 1.95
N VAL A 278 -0.76 -10.32 1.23
CA VAL A 278 0.08 -11.01 0.21
C VAL A 278 1.48 -10.40 0.19
N LEU A 279 2.25 -10.64 1.25
CA LEU A 279 3.55 -10.00 1.47
C LEU A 279 4.70 -10.85 0.90
N ASN A 280 4.54 -11.26 -0.36
CA ASN A 280 5.56 -11.94 -1.16
C ASN A 280 6.73 -10.99 -1.50
N THR A 281 7.89 -11.51 -1.88
CA THR A 281 9.04 -10.66 -2.26
C THR A 281 8.78 -9.82 -3.51
N ASP A 282 7.91 -10.28 -4.42
CA ASP A 282 7.44 -9.48 -5.55
C ASP A 282 6.56 -8.30 -5.14
N ASN A 283 6.00 -8.29 -3.93
CA ASN A 283 5.18 -7.18 -3.41
C ASN A 283 5.92 -6.30 -2.40
N VAL A 284 7.26 -6.43 -2.29
CA VAL A 284 8.08 -5.54 -1.46
C VAL A 284 8.82 -4.56 -2.36
N SER A 285 8.44 -3.29 -2.26
CA SER A 285 9.08 -2.20 -3.01
C SER A 285 10.50 -1.95 -2.51
N LEU A 286 11.44 -1.80 -3.45
CA LEU A 286 12.80 -1.34 -3.12
C LEU A 286 12.83 0.12 -2.65
N LEU A 287 11.75 0.89 -2.82
CA LEU A 287 11.65 2.27 -2.32
C LEU A 287 10.97 2.34 -0.94
N GLY A 288 10.56 1.21 -0.37
CA GLY A 288 9.82 1.16 0.90
C GLY A 288 8.39 1.70 0.79
N LEU A 289 7.73 1.46 -0.36
CA LEU A 289 6.34 1.82 -0.61
C LEU A 289 5.41 0.62 -0.43
N THR A 290 4.24 0.86 0.13
CA THR A 290 3.10 -0.07 0.07
C THR A 290 2.65 -0.17 -1.39
N ILE A 291 2.66 -1.37 -1.97
CA ILE A 291 2.32 -1.63 -3.37
C ILE A 291 1.31 -2.78 -3.47
N ASP A 292 0.65 -2.91 -4.62
CA ASP A 292 -0.22 -4.04 -4.97
C ASP A 292 -1.31 -4.40 -3.94
N TYR A 293 -2.25 -3.48 -3.79
CA TYR A 293 -3.48 -3.63 -3.01
C TYR A 293 -4.39 -4.73 -3.57
N GLY A 294 -4.18 -5.97 -3.12
CA GLY A 294 -5.04 -7.12 -3.39
C GLY A 294 -6.00 -7.39 -2.22
N PRO A 295 -5.86 -8.51 -1.51
CA PRO A 295 -6.70 -8.85 -0.38
C PRO A 295 -6.18 -8.25 0.93
N TYR A 296 -6.07 -6.93 0.99
CA TYR A 296 -5.69 -6.24 2.22
C TYR A 296 -6.88 -6.13 3.19
N GLY A 297 -6.64 -5.69 4.42
CA GLY A 297 -7.70 -5.31 5.34
C GLY A 297 -7.19 -4.42 6.45
N PHE A 298 -8.02 -3.46 6.87
CA PHE A 298 -7.84 -2.76 8.13
C PHE A 298 -8.59 -3.53 9.22
N ILE A 299 -7.95 -3.71 10.37
CA ILE A 299 -8.53 -4.42 11.51
C ILE A 299 -9.72 -3.62 12.04
N ASP A 300 -10.88 -4.26 12.00
CA ASP A 300 -12.06 -3.83 12.73
C ASP A 300 -11.86 -4.20 14.22
N HIS A 301 -12.30 -5.40 14.61
CA HIS A 301 -12.06 -5.93 15.96
C HIS A 301 -10.65 -6.47 16.08
N TYR A 302 -9.93 -6.05 17.12
CA TYR A 302 -8.54 -6.44 17.29
C TYR A 302 -8.40 -7.96 17.47
N TYR A 303 -7.63 -8.54 16.55
CA TYR A 303 -7.22 -9.92 16.58
C TYR A 303 -5.81 -10.01 15.98
N HIS A 304 -4.82 -10.40 16.78
CA HIS A 304 -3.42 -10.32 16.33
C HIS A 304 -3.13 -11.29 15.18
N HIS A 305 -3.88 -12.38 15.05
CA HIS A 305 -3.81 -13.31 13.93
C HIS A 305 -4.78 -12.95 12.78
N TYR A 306 -5.19 -11.68 12.66
CA TYR A 306 -6.09 -11.26 11.57
C TYR A 306 -5.47 -11.52 10.19
N VAL A 307 -6.21 -12.23 9.35
CA VAL A 307 -5.85 -12.58 7.96
C VAL A 307 -6.99 -12.14 7.03
N PRO A 308 -6.81 -11.07 6.24
CA PRO A 308 -7.83 -10.62 5.28
C PRO A 308 -7.89 -11.50 4.02
N ASN A 309 -6.82 -12.22 3.70
CA ASN A 309 -6.71 -13.02 2.49
C ASN A 309 -7.38 -14.39 2.65
N THR A 310 -8.36 -14.70 1.80
CA THR A 310 -9.03 -16.01 1.77
C THR A 310 -8.11 -17.17 1.42
N SER A 311 -6.99 -16.90 0.76
CA SER A 311 -6.04 -17.92 0.29
C SER A 311 -4.87 -18.16 1.26
N ASP A 312 -4.80 -17.44 2.38
CA ASP A 312 -3.77 -17.61 3.40
C ASP A 312 -4.30 -18.39 4.62
N ASP A 313 -4.59 -19.68 4.40
CA ASP A 313 -5.17 -20.54 5.44
C ASP A 313 -4.24 -20.77 6.63
N ILE A 314 -2.92 -20.69 6.41
CA ILE A 314 -1.90 -20.88 7.44
C ILE A 314 -1.58 -19.58 8.20
N GLY A 315 -2.11 -18.44 7.75
CA GLY A 315 -1.86 -17.12 8.35
C GLY A 315 -0.41 -16.67 8.25
N ARG A 316 0.29 -16.99 7.15
CA ARG A 316 1.68 -16.55 6.91
C ARG A 316 1.79 -15.04 6.95
N TYR A 317 0.79 -14.34 6.40
CA TYR A 317 0.72 -12.89 6.29
C TYR A 317 -0.28 -12.28 7.28
N ALA A 318 -0.55 -12.97 8.38
CA ALA A 318 -1.36 -12.43 9.46
C ALA A 318 -0.77 -11.11 10.01
N PHE A 319 -1.63 -10.27 10.59
CA PHE A 319 -1.26 -8.93 11.07
C PHE A 319 0.03 -8.91 11.91
N ASN A 320 0.13 -9.78 12.92
CA ASN A 320 1.28 -9.88 13.82
C ASN A 320 2.55 -10.44 13.16
N ARG A 321 2.43 -11.13 12.03
CA ARG A 321 3.56 -11.75 11.31
C ARG A 321 4.25 -10.77 10.35
N GLN A 322 3.59 -9.69 9.96
CA GLN A 322 4.10 -8.79 8.92
C GLN A 322 5.51 -8.24 9.21
N PRO A 323 5.88 -7.80 10.44
CA PRO A 323 7.24 -7.37 10.74
C PRO A 323 8.30 -8.47 10.49
N GLU A 324 8.05 -9.69 10.98
CA GLU A 324 8.95 -10.84 10.80
C GLU A 324 9.08 -11.24 9.32
N ILE A 325 7.96 -11.22 8.58
CA ILE A 325 7.95 -11.50 7.14
C ILE A 325 8.75 -10.45 6.37
N LEU A 326 8.69 -9.16 6.75
CA LEU A 326 9.53 -8.13 6.13
C LEU A 326 11.01 -8.39 6.36
N VAL A 327 11.42 -8.76 7.57
CA VAL A 327 12.82 -9.14 7.85
C VAL A 327 13.22 -10.34 6.98
N TRP A 328 12.36 -11.36 6.85
CA TRP A 328 12.62 -12.49 5.95
C TRP A 328 12.77 -12.05 4.48
N ASN A 329 11.91 -11.16 3.99
CA ASN A 329 12.00 -10.62 2.64
C ASN A 329 13.29 -9.79 2.43
N LEU A 330 13.72 -9.02 3.42
CA LEU A 330 14.97 -8.25 3.37
C LEU A 330 16.22 -9.15 3.42
N ASN A 331 16.12 -10.33 4.01
CA ASN A 331 17.16 -11.35 3.88
C ASN A 331 17.21 -11.92 2.45
N LYS A 332 16.07 -12.08 1.78
CA LYS A 332 16.03 -12.42 0.35
C LYS A 332 16.62 -11.35 -0.56
N LEU A 333 16.45 -10.08 -0.22
CA LEU A 333 17.14 -8.99 -0.90
C LEU A 333 18.66 -9.12 -0.78
N ALA A 334 19.18 -9.40 0.42
CA ALA A 334 20.63 -9.61 0.62
C ALA A 334 21.15 -10.79 -0.22
N GLU A 335 20.46 -11.94 -0.18
CA GLU A 335 20.77 -13.10 -1.03
C GLU A 335 20.79 -12.72 -2.53
N ALA A 336 19.84 -11.90 -2.97
CA ALA A 336 19.74 -11.48 -4.37
C ALA A 336 20.87 -10.53 -4.80
N MET A 337 21.52 -9.84 -3.86
CA MET A 337 22.65 -8.96 -4.14
C MET A 337 23.99 -9.69 -4.16
N GLU A 338 24.11 -10.87 -3.55
CA GLU A 338 25.39 -11.60 -3.41
C GLU A 338 26.27 -11.66 -4.67
N PRO A 339 25.74 -11.89 -5.90
CA PRO A 339 26.59 -12.02 -7.09
C PRO A 339 27.35 -10.75 -7.48
N ILE A 340 26.96 -9.57 -6.96
CA ILE A 340 27.58 -8.29 -7.29
C ILE A 340 28.38 -7.69 -6.12
N LEU A 341 28.47 -8.41 -5.00
CA LEU A 341 29.11 -7.95 -3.76
C LEU A 341 30.50 -8.56 -3.53
N SER A 342 31.39 -7.78 -2.95
CA SER A 342 32.64 -8.28 -2.37
C SER A 342 32.38 -9.03 -1.06
N GLU A 343 33.34 -9.85 -0.61
CA GLU A 343 33.20 -10.57 0.67
C GLU A 343 33.09 -9.62 1.88
N GLN A 344 33.75 -8.47 1.83
CA GLN A 344 33.61 -7.44 2.86
C GLN A 344 32.18 -6.88 2.90
N GLN A 345 31.61 -6.54 1.73
CA GLN A 345 30.24 -6.04 1.61
C GLN A 345 29.21 -7.05 2.13
N LYS A 346 29.40 -8.33 1.81
CA LYS A 346 28.54 -9.41 2.32
C LYS A 346 28.58 -9.47 3.85
N GLN A 347 29.76 -9.33 4.45
CA GLN A 347 29.88 -9.33 5.91
C GLN A 347 29.22 -8.08 6.52
N GLU A 348 29.42 -6.89 5.96
CA GLU A 348 28.78 -5.65 6.46
C GLU A 348 27.25 -5.72 6.35
N ILE A 349 26.71 -6.28 5.26
CA ILE A 349 25.26 -6.52 5.12
C ILE A 349 24.77 -7.53 6.17
N LYS A 350 25.53 -8.59 6.44
CA LYS A 350 25.19 -9.56 7.49
C LYS A 350 25.13 -8.93 8.88
N ASP A 351 26.04 -8.00 9.16
CA ASP A 351 26.03 -7.25 10.41
C ASP A 351 24.78 -6.35 10.52
N ILE A 352 24.34 -5.73 9.42
CA ILE A 352 23.07 -5.00 9.36
C ILE A 352 21.88 -5.95 9.58
N GLN A 353 21.84 -7.10 8.90
CA GLN A 353 20.77 -8.10 9.03
C GLN A 353 20.54 -8.53 10.48
N ALA A 354 21.61 -8.66 11.27
CA ALA A 354 21.55 -9.02 12.68
C ALA A 354 20.82 -7.98 13.56
N THR A 355 20.62 -6.75 13.07
CA THR A 355 19.96 -5.66 13.81
C THR A 355 18.48 -5.44 13.43
N LEU A 356 18.03 -6.02 12.31
CA LEU A 356 16.74 -5.67 11.71
C LEU A 356 15.54 -6.06 12.58
N GLU A 357 15.62 -7.20 13.29
CA GLU A 357 14.54 -7.64 14.18
C GLU A 357 14.34 -6.67 15.35
N ASP A 358 15.42 -6.27 16.01
CA ASP A 358 15.35 -5.33 17.14
C ASP A 358 14.96 -3.93 16.68
N TYR A 359 15.42 -3.50 15.50
CA TYR A 359 15.01 -2.25 14.89
C TYR A 359 13.49 -2.21 14.70
N VAL A 360 12.89 -3.22 14.06
CA VAL A 360 11.46 -3.21 13.76
C VAL A 360 10.60 -3.35 15.02
N LYS A 361 11.01 -4.18 16.00
CA LYS A 361 10.34 -4.26 17.31
C LYS A 361 10.31 -2.89 17.99
N THR A 362 11.44 -2.19 17.99
CA THR A 362 11.55 -0.84 18.55
C THR A 362 10.64 0.15 17.83
N LYS A 363 10.58 0.10 16.49
CA LYS A 363 9.72 1.00 15.69
C LYS A 363 8.23 0.73 15.90
N VAL A 364 7.83 -0.54 15.99
CA VAL A 364 6.45 -0.93 16.31
C VAL A 364 6.06 -0.44 17.70
N LEU A 365 6.92 -0.65 18.72
CA LEU A 365 6.69 -0.14 20.06
C LEU A 365 6.53 1.38 20.08
N LYS A 366 7.45 2.13 19.45
CA LYS A 366 7.34 3.60 19.32
C LYS A 366 6.03 4.03 18.68
N THR A 367 5.56 3.29 17.69
CA THR A 367 4.29 3.58 17.01
C THR A 367 3.11 3.44 17.97
N TYR A 368 3.05 2.37 18.77
CA TYR A 368 2.00 2.21 19.78
C TYR A 368 2.08 3.24 20.90
N LEU A 369 3.29 3.57 21.37
CA LEU A 369 3.49 4.59 22.39
C LEU A 369 3.03 5.97 21.91
N LEU A 370 3.33 6.33 20.66
CA LEU A 370 2.86 7.58 20.07
C LEU A 370 1.33 7.65 20.04
N LYS A 371 0.66 6.55 19.70
CA LYS A 371 -0.81 6.43 19.73
C LYS A 371 -1.39 6.55 21.14
N LEU A 372 -0.60 6.26 22.17
CA LEU A 372 -0.94 6.41 23.58
C LEU A 372 -0.50 7.77 24.15
N GLY A 373 0.04 8.68 23.34
CA GLY A 373 0.51 9.98 23.80
C GLY A 373 1.81 9.93 24.60
N LEU A 374 2.61 8.88 24.42
CA LEU A 374 3.90 8.66 25.08
C LEU A 374 5.03 8.86 24.06
N LYS A 375 6.03 9.70 24.39
CA LYS A 375 7.13 10.04 23.46
C LYS A 375 8.38 9.22 23.71
N GLU A 376 8.76 9.08 24.97
CA GLU A 376 9.96 8.34 25.37
C GLU A 376 9.63 6.87 25.55
N ILE A 377 10.54 5.97 25.15
CA ILE A 377 10.47 4.58 25.56
C ILE A 377 11.03 4.48 26.98
N LYS A 378 10.30 3.81 27.88
CA LYS A 378 10.74 3.50 29.24
C LYS A 378 10.60 2.01 29.50
N ASP A 379 11.35 1.51 30.48
CA ASP A 379 11.30 0.11 30.89
C ASP A 379 9.86 -0.30 31.27
N GLY A 380 9.40 -1.41 30.72
CA GLY A 380 8.04 -1.93 30.92
C GLY A 380 7.00 -1.45 29.90
N ASP A 381 7.33 -0.49 29.03
CA ASP A 381 6.40 0.02 28.00
C ASP A 381 5.97 -1.06 27.00
N GLU A 382 6.83 -2.03 26.69
CA GLU A 382 6.47 -3.19 25.86
C GLU A 382 5.31 -3.98 26.47
N LYS A 383 5.46 -4.43 27.72
CA LYS A 383 4.40 -5.16 28.41
C LYS A 383 3.13 -4.32 28.60
N PHE A 384 3.27 -3.02 28.81
CA PHE A 384 2.14 -2.10 28.94
C PHE A 384 1.29 -2.02 27.65
N VAL A 385 1.94 -2.01 26.48
CA VAL A 385 1.28 -2.06 25.18
C VAL A 385 0.67 -3.44 24.95
N GLU A 386 1.40 -4.52 25.26
CA GLU A 386 0.88 -5.89 25.16
C GLU A 386 -0.39 -6.10 25.98
N ASP A 387 -0.41 -5.63 27.24
CA ASP A 387 -1.59 -5.72 28.12
C ASP A 387 -2.83 -5.04 27.50
N LEU A 388 -2.66 -3.88 26.87
CA LEU A 388 -3.76 -3.20 26.16
C LEU A 388 -4.27 -4.06 25.01
N LEU A 389 -3.36 -4.54 24.15
CA LEU A 389 -3.70 -5.34 22.97
C LEU A 389 -4.35 -6.68 23.37
N GLU A 390 -3.87 -7.33 24.43
CA GLU A 390 -4.47 -8.54 24.99
C GLU A 390 -5.91 -8.29 25.46
N MET A 391 -6.16 -7.18 26.18
CA MET A 391 -7.52 -6.81 26.59
C MET A 391 -8.41 -6.48 25.39
N MET A 392 -7.88 -5.79 24.38
CA MET A 392 -8.61 -5.52 23.13
C MET A 392 -9.01 -6.80 22.42
N GLN A 393 -8.12 -7.80 22.38
CA GLN A 393 -8.43 -9.10 21.78
C GLN A 393 -9.46 -9.86 22.62
N LEU A 394 -9.28 -9.94 23.93
CA LEU A 394 -10.20 -10.62 24.85
C LEU A 394 -11.63 -10.09 24.73
N LYS A 395 -11.76 -8.78 24.54
CA LYS A 395 -13.04 -8.10 24.43
C LYS A 395 -13.47 -7.84 23.01
N MET A 396 -12.69 -8.23 22.01
CA MET A 396 -12.94 -7.90 20.60
C MET A 396 -13.25 -6.40 20.45
N ALA A 397 -12.49 -5.54 21.12
CA ALA A 397 -12.61 -4.09 21.00
C ALA A 397 -12.15 -3.65 19.60
N ASP A 398 -12.71 -2.57 19.08
CA ASP A 398 -12.31 -2.07 17.76
C ASP A 398 -10.94 -1.42 17.81
N PHE A 399 -10.07 -1.74 16.86
CA PHE A 399 -8.69 -1.28 16.90
C PHE A 399 -8.60 0.25 16.75
N THR A 400 -9.19 0.77 15.68
CA THR A 400 -9.14 2.20 15.35
C THR A 400 -9.86 3.03 16.41
N ALA A 401 -11.09 2.64 16.75
CA ALA A 401 -11.91 3.39 17.69
C ALA A 401 -11.35 3.34 19.12
N THR A 402 -10.71 2.26 19.56
CA THR A 402 -10.08 2.22 20.89
C THR A 402 -9.02 3.31 21.04
N PHE A 403 -8.07 3.39 20.10
CA PHE A 403 -7.02 4.41 20.16
C PHE A 403 -7.57 5.83 19.98
N ARG A 404 -8.57 6.01 19.11
CA ARG A 404 -9.22 7.32 18.94
C ARG A 404 -9.96 7.75 20.21
N GLN A 405 -10.73 6.86 20.82
CA GLN A 405 -11.49 7.18 22.04
C GLN A 405 -10.57 7.38 23.25
N LEU A 406 -9.41 6.69 23.34
CA LEU A 406 -8.36 6.97 24.33
C LEU A 406 -7.77 8.39 24.21
N ALA A 407 -7.75 8.94 22.99
CA ALA A 407 -7.32 10.33 22.75
C ALA A 407 -8.37 11.35 23.22
N GLU A 408 -9.65 10.98 23.19
CA GLU A 408 -10.78 11.87 23.48
C GLU A 408 -11.22 11.85 24.96
N VAL A 409 -10.76 10.87 25.74
CA VAL A 409 -11.08 10.73 27.17
C VAL A 409 -9.86 11.09 28.01
N ARG A 410 -10.07 11.85 29.09
CA ARG A 410 -8.99 12.21 30.01
C ARG A 410 -8.58 10.98 30.83
N PRO A 411 -7.29 10.78 31.17
CA PRO A 411 -6.84 9.60 31.90
C PRO A 411 -7.55 9.39 33.25
N GLN A 412 -7.94 10.46 33.93
CA GLN A 412 -8.65 10.40 35.21
C GLN A 412 -10.12 9.95 35.05
N GLU A 413 -10.67 10.05 33.84
CA GLU A 413 -12.04 9.66 33.50
C GLU A 413 -12.13 8.22 32.97
N LEU A 414 -11.00 7.54 32.73
CA LEU A 414 -10.97 6.18 32.18
C LEU A 414 -11.54 5.10 33.11
N THR A 415 -11.83 5.43 34.38
CA THR A 415 -12.53 4.55 35.32
C THR A 415 -13.96 5.02 35.61
N ASP A 416 -14.40 6.15 35.02
CA ASP A 416 -15.77 6.65 35.13
C ASP A 416 -16.68 5.94 34.13
N LYS A 417 -17.53 5.05 34.63
CA LYS A 417 -18.48 4.28 33.82
C LYS A 417 -19.42 5.17 32.99
N SER A 418 -19.79 6.35 33.49
CA SER A 418 -20.68 7.25 32.76
C SER A 418 -20.02 7.85 31.52
N VAL A 419 -18.72 8.14 31.59
CA VAL A 419 -17.92 8.59 30.44
C VAL A 419 -17.74 7.44 29.45
N LEU A 420 -17.37 6.24 29.93
CA LEU A 420 -17.14 5.08 29.08
C LEU A 420 -18.39 4.62 28.32
N GLU A 421 -19.59 4.78 28.89
CA GLU A 421 -20.87 4.49 28.20
C GLU A 421 -21.05 5.30 26.90
N THR A 422 -20.41 6.47 26.78
CA THR A 422 -20.45 7.30 25.56
C THR A 422 -19.44 6.86 24.49
N LYS A 423 -18.52 5.96 24.82
CA LYS A 423 -17.38 5.53 23.99
C LYS A 423 -17.47 4.04 23.75
N TRP A 424 -18.20 3.64 22.71
CA TRP A 424 -18.61 2.24 22.49
C TRP A 424 -17.47 1.21 22.49
N SER A 425 -16.26 1.56 22.04
CA SER A 425 -15.13 0.64 22.03
C SER A 425 -14.49 0.56 23.41
N LEU A 426 -14.31 1.70 24.09
CA LEU A 426 -13.82 1.73 25.48
C LEU A 426 -14.80 1.10 26.46
N LYS A 427 -16.11 1.26 26.27
CA LYS A 427 -17.14 0.54 27.03
C LYS A 427 -16.86 -0.95 27.02
N LYS A 428 -16.71 -1.53 25.82
CA LYS A 428 -16.43 -2.95 25.63
C LYS A 428 -15.10 -3.38 26.25
N LEU A 429 -14.06 -2.57 26.04
CA LEU A 429 -12.72 -2.83 26.56
C LEU A 429 -12.69 -2.79 28.10
N SER A 430 -13.44 -1.87 28.71
CA SER A 430 -13.45 -1.66 30.16
C SER A 430 -14.01 -2.81 30.97
N GLU A 431 -14.73 -3.73 30.32
CA GLU A 431 -15.19 -4.98 30.95
C GLU A 431 -14.06 -6.01 31.13
N ALA A 432 -12.84 -5.72 30.65
CA ALA A 432 -11.69 -6.62 30.80
C ALA A 432 -11.25 -6.67 32.27
N PRO A 433 -10.86 -7.85 32.82
CA PRO A 433 -10.54 -7.98 34.24
C PRO A 433 -9.45 -7.03 34.77
N ASN A 434 -8.54 -6.58 33.90
CA ASN A 434 -7.39 -5.75 34.27
C ASN A 434 -7.52 -4.27 33.82
N TRP A 435 -8.69 -3.85 33.32
CA TRP A 435 -8.86 -2.49 32.78
C TRP A 435 -8.53 -1.40 33.80
N ASP A 436 -9.15 -1.43 34.99
CA ASP A 436 -8.96 -0.38 36.01
C ASP A 436 -7.49 -0.26 36.41
N LYS A 437 -6.80 -1.39 36.53
CA LYS A 437 -5.36 -1.44 36.83
C LYS A 437 -4.54 -0.83 35.68
N TRP A 438 -4.84 -1.19 34.45
CA TRP A 438 -4.16 -0.66 33.26
C TRP A 438 -4.38 0.85 33.12
N ALA A 439 -5.61 1.35 33.34
CA ALA A 439 -5.94 2.78 33.27
C ALA A 439 -5.19 3.59 34.35
N GLN A 440 -5.07 3.06 35.56
CA GLN A 440 -4.25 3.67 36.62
C GLN A 440 -2.76 3.70 36.23
N GLN A 441 -2.23 2.60 35.70
CA GLN A 441 -0.85 2.53 35.21
C GLN A 441 -0.60 3.49 34.05
N TYR A 442 -1.56 3.65 33.15
CA TYR A 442 -1.50 4.59 32.04
C TYR A 442 -1.41 6.04 32.54
N SER A 443 -2.25 6.42 33.49
CA SER A 443 -2.19 7.76 34.13
C SER A 443 -0.84 8.00 34.81
N ILE A 444 -0.32 7.03 35.57
CA ILE A 444 1.01 7.11 36.18
C ILE A 444 2.11 7.26 35.11
N ARG A 445 1.99 6.52 34.01
CA ARG A 445 2.97 6.55 32.91
C ARG A 445 2.97 7.88 32.17
N LEU A 446 1.79 8.47 31.96
CA LEU A 446 1.62 9.80 31.37
C LEU A 446 2.22 10.90 32.24
N ASN A 447 2.10 10.82 33.57
CA ASN A 447 2.71 11.79 34.49
C ASN A 447 4.25 11.81 34.45
N LYS A 448 4.88 10.82 33.81
CA LYS A 448 6.33 10.80 33.55
C LYS A 448 6.72 11.48 32.23
N GLU A 449 5.75 11.95 31.44
CA GLU A 449 5.98 12.76 30.25
C GLU A 449 5.92 14.25 30.63
N ASN A 450 6.71 15.08 29.97
CA ASN A 450 6.68 16.53 30.16
C ASN A 450 5.72 17.18 29.15
N LEU A 451 4.43 16.84 29.23
CA LEU A 451 3.38 17.34 28.34
C LEU A 451 2.15 17.74 29.15
N SER A 452 1.53 18.86 28.78
CA SER A 452 0.18 19.17 29.25
C SER A 452 -0.84 18.20 28.65
N GLU A 453 -1.99 18.07 29.29
CA GLU A 453 -3.06 17.19 28.81
C GLU A 453 -3.60 17.63 27.45
N ASP A 454 -3.76 18.93 27.22
CA ASP A 454 -4.23 19.48 25.94
C ASP A 454 -3.22 19.20 24.81
N GLU A 455 -1.92 19.32 25.08
CA GLU A 455 -0.87 18.95 24.11
C GLU A 455 -0.85 17.46 23.82
N ARG A 456 -1.06 16.60 24.83
CA ARG A 456 -1.18 15.15 24.66
C ARG A 456 -2.36 14.81 23.75
N ILE A 457 -3.55 15.35 24.06
CA ILE A 457 -4.76 15.13 23.25
C ILE A 457 -4.51 15.59 21.82
N ALA A 458 -3.98 16.80 21.62
CA ALA A 458 -3.69 17.34 20.30
C ALA A 458 -2.67 16.50 19.50
N GLN A 459 -1.72 15.84 20.17
CA GLN A 459 -0.81 14.87 19.53
C GLN A 459 -1.52 13.57 19.17
N MET A 460 -2.31 13.01 20.10
CA MET A 460 -2.98 11.73 19.89
C MET A 460 -4.04 11.79 18.77
N ILE A 461 -4.82 12.87 18.68
CA ILE A 461 -5.83 13.01 17.62
C ILE A 461 -5.21 13.10 16.21
N LYS A 462 -3.96 13.55 16.09
CA LYS A 462 -3.21 13.63 14.82
C LYS A 462 -2.65 12.29 14.35
N VAL A 463 -2.57 11.30 15.23
CA VAL A 463 -1.99 9.98 14.92
C VAL A 463 -2.98 8.83 15.07
N ASN A 464 -4.14 9.08 15.70
CA ASN A 464 -5.24 8.14 15.83
C ASN A 464 -6.39 8.56 14.92
N PRO A 465 -6.57 7.88 13.76
CA PRO A 465 -7.59 8.25 12.79
C PRO A 465 -8.99 7.97 13.33
N VAL A 466 -9.95 8.73 12.83
CA VAL A 466 -11.40 8.47 12.99
C VAL A 466 -11.84 7.46 11.94
N TYR A 467 -11.35 7.62 10.70
CA TYR A 467 -11.77 6.83 9.55
C TYR A 467 -10.60 6.02 8.97
N VAL A 468 -10.86 4.75 8.68
CA VAL A 468 -9.99 3.86 7.90
C VAL A 468 -10.84 3.18 6.83
N PRO A 469 -10.27 2.73 5.69
CA PRO A 469 -11.03 2.11 4.61
C PRO A 469 -11.42 0.67 4.97
N ARG A 470 -12.38 0.54 5.90
CA ARG A 470 -12.91 -0.74 6.37
C ARG A 470 -13.52 -1.52 5.20
N ASN A 471 -13.35 -2.83 5.20
CA ASN A 471 -13.78 -3.68 4.08
C ASN A 471 -15.29 -3.59 3.80
N TRP A 472 -16.12 -3.41 4.84
CA TRP A 472 -17.57 -3.26 4.69
C TRP A 472 -17.96 -1.93 4.02
N ILE A 473 -17.27 -0.83 4.36
CA ILE A 473 -17.48 0.48 3.75
C ILE A 473 -17.18 0.41 2.25
N LEU A 474 -16.07 -0.26 1.90
CA LEU A 474 -15.68 -0.47 0.51
C LEU A 474 -16.66 -1.37 -0.24
N GLU A 475 -17.13 -2.46 0.36
CA GLU A 475 -18.11 -3.36 -0.28
C GLU A 475 -19.44 -2.64 -0.56
N GLU A 476 -19.89 -1.77 0.34
CA GLU A 476 -21.07 -0.92 0.10
C GLU A 476 -20.88 0.04 -1.07
N ALA A 477 -19.71 0.67 -1.19
CA ALA A 477 -19.41 1.58 -2.31
C ALA A 477 -19.28 0.82 -3.64
N ILE A 478 -18.73 -0.38 -3.61
CA ILE A 478 -18.61 -1.25 -4.78
C ILE A 478 -19.98 -1.69 -5.28
N LYS A 479 -20.89 -2.05 -4.37
CA LYS A 479 -22.25 -2.47 -4.72
C LYS A 479 -23.02 -1.37 -5.47
N ASP A 480 -22.87 -0.12 -5.05
CA ASP A 480 -23.49 1.03 -5.73
C ASP A 480 -22.82 1.27 -7.10
N ALA A 481 -21.48 1.20 -7.13
CA ALA A 481 -20.70 1.40 -8.35
C ALA A 481 -20.96 0.34 -9.44
N GLU A 482 -21.31 -0.90 -9.06
CA GLU A 482 -21.76 -1.93 -10.00
C GLU A 482 -22.99 -1.46 -10.81
N ASN A 483 -23.80 -0.54 -10.28
CA ASN A 483 -24.97 0.07 -10.91
C ASN A 483 -24.72 1.48 -11.48
N ASN A 484 -23.45 1.86 -11.71
CA ASN A 484 -23.04 3.19 -12.16
C ASN A 484 -23.36 4.33 -11.18
N ASP A 485 -23.60 4.03 -9.92
CA ASP A 485 -23.63 5.04 -8.85
C ASP A 485 -22.26 5.14 -8.19
N PHE A 486 -21.52 6.20 -8.51
CA PHE A 486 -20.17 6.45 -8.00
C PHE A 486 -20.13 7.47 -6.86
N GLU A 487 -21.29 7.97 -6.37
CA GLU A 487 -21.32 9.00 -5.33
C GLU A 487 -20.59 8.55 -4.07
N LYS A 488 -20.87 7.32 -3.61
CA LYS A 488 -20.24 6.78 -2.40
C LYS A 488 -18.72 6.65 -2.57
N VAL A 489 -18.23 6.15 -3.71
CA VAL A 489 -16.79 6.06 -3.98
C VAL A 489 -16.15 7.45 -3.96
N ARG A 490 -16.74 8.43 -4.63
CA ARG A 490 -16.24 9.82 -4.65
C ARG A 490 -16.27 10.47 -3.26
N HIS A 491 -17.30 10.18 -2.46
CA HIS A 491 -17.38 10.63 -1.09
C HIS A 491 -16.27 10.02 -0.22
N LEU A 492 -15.99 8.71 -0.36
CA LEU A 492 -14.88 8.06 0.34
C LEU A 492 -13.52 8.69 0.00
N MET A 493 -13.28 9.05 -1.27
CA MET A 493 -12.06 9.76 -1.67
C MET A 493 -11.91 11.09 -0.93
N LYS A 494 -13.01 11.80 -0.66
CA LYS A 494 -13.01 13.06 0.12
C LYS A 494 -12.75 12.81 1.60
N ILE A 495 -13.45 11.85 2.21
CA ILE A 495 -13.34 11.54 3.64
C ILE A 495 -11.91 11.11 3.99
N PHE A 496 -11.33 10.22 3.18
CA PHE A 496 -9.98 9.72 3.44
C PHE A 496 -8.88 10.75 3.17
N LYS A 497 -9.17 11.95 2.66
CA LYS A 497 -8.19 13.06 2.67
C LYS A 497 -7.88 13.56 4.08
N ASN A 498 -8.87 13.50 4.97
CA ASN A 498 -8.76 13.98 6.36
C ASN A 498 -9.16 12.87 7.35
N PRO A 499 -8.46 11.72 7.39
CA PRO A 499 -8.89 10.56 8.16
C PRO A 499 -8.86 10.78 9.68
N TYR A 500 -8.22 11.85 10.15
CA TYR A 500 -8.07 12.22 11.56
C TYR A 500 -9.11 13.23 12.05
N GLU A 501 -9.85 13.85 11.13
CA GLU A 501 -10.87 14.86 11.42
C GLU A 501 -12.25 14.21 11.40
N VAL A 502 -13.16 14.67 12.26
CA VAL A 502 -14.55 14.21 12.25
C VAL A 502 -15.29 14.92 11.11
N ASP A 503 -15.99 14.16 10.27
CA ASP A 503 -16.82 14.69 9.19
C ASP A 503 -18.30 14.38 9.47
N GLU A 504 -19.15 15.41 9.43
CA GLU A 504 -20.56 15.30 9.79
C GLU A 504 -21.33 14.29 8.92
N GLU A 505 -21.03 14.23 7.62
CA GLU A 505 -21.68 13.31 6.70
C GLU A 505 -21.18 11.88 6.88
N ALA A 506 -19.89 11.69 7.15
CA ALA A 506 -19.32 10.39 7.50
C ALA A 506 -19.92 9.84 8.80
N GLU A 507 -20.15 10.69 9.80
CA GLU A 507 -20.82 10.31 11.06
C GLU A 507 -22.28 9.92 10.83
N LYS A 508 -23.04 10.68 10.01
CA LYS A 508 -24.42 10.31 9.63
C LYS A 508 -24.50 8.96 8.93
N ARG A 509 -23.47 8.60 8.16
CA ARG A 509 -23.33 7.31 7.48
C ARG A 509 -22.77 6.20 8.38
N GLY A 510 -22.36 6.52 9.60
CA GLY A 510 -21.85 5.55 10.59
C GLY A 510 -20.44 5.02 10.29
N TYR A 511 -19.59 5.76 9.57
CA TYR A 511 -18.26 5.27 9.18
C TYR A 511 -17.26 5.15 10.34
N SER A 512 -17.53 5.81 11.47
CA SER A 512 -16.79 5.65 12.74
C SER A 512 -17.51 4.73 13.75
N ALA A 513 -18.71 4.25 13.41
CA ALA A 513 -19.53 3.44 14.30
C ALA A 513 -19.04 1.99 14.37
N GLN A 514 -19.67 1.19 15.25
CA GLN A 514 -19.40 -0.23 15.32
C GLN A 514 -19.66 -0.89 13.95
N PRO A 515 -18.76 -1.75 13.45
CA PRO A 515 -18.97 -2.48 12.22
C PRO A 515 -20.29 -3.26 12.23
N PRO A 516 -21.03 -3.28 11.11
CA PRO A 516 -22.32 -3.94 11.05
C PRO A 516 -22.14 -5.47 11.18
N SER A 517 -23.13 -6.16 11.75
CA SER A 517 -22.96 -7.58 12.10
C SER A 517 -22.71 -8.52 10.93
N TRP A 518 -23.20 -8.19 9.74
CA TRP A 518 -22.93 -8.97 8.54
C TRP A 518 -21.47 -8.83 8.06
N SER A 519 -20.74 -7.81 8.51
CA SER A 519 -19.34 -7.59 8.12
C SER A 519 -18.34 -8.46 8.88
N TYR A 520 -18.78 -9.11 9.96
CA TYR A 520 -17.93 -10.02 10.71
C TYR A 520 -17.42 -11.16 9.81
N GLY A 521 -16.09 -11.26 9.66
CA GLY A 521 -15.46 -12.32 8.88
C GLY A 521 -15.35 -12.04 7.38
N LEU A 522 -15.60 -10.82 6.91
CA LEU A 522 -15.30 -10.42 5.53
C LEU A 522 -13.82 -10.65 5.24
N LYS A 523 -13.56 -11.56 4.30
CA LYS A 523 -12.25 -11.81 3.71
C LYS A 523 -12.28 -11.48 2.23
N LEU A 524 -11.13 -11.07 1.71
CA LEU A 524 -10.93 -10.70 0.31
C LEU A 524 -10.12 -11.77 -0.41
N SER A 525 -10.36 -11.91 -1.71
CA SER A 525 -9.58 -12.78 -2.59
C SER A 525 -8.65 -11.97 -3.49
N CYS A 526 -7.59 -12.61 -3.97
CA CYS A 526 -6.71 -12.06 -5.00
C CYS A 526 -7.37 -11.99 -6.40
N SER A 527 -8.55 -12.59 -6.57
CA SER A 527 -9.30 -12.61 -7.83
C SER A 527 -9.61 -11.17 -8.21
N SER A 528 -9.03 -10.68 -9.29
CA SER A 528 -8.99 -9.25 -9.64
C SER A 528 -9.10 -9.03 -11.12
#